data_AF-A0A7T1GR53-F1
#
_entry.id   AF-A0A7T1GR53-F1
#
_cell.length_a   1.000
_cell.length_b   1.000
_cell.length_c   1.000
_cell.angle_alpha   90.00
_cell.angle_beta   90.00
_cell.angle_gamma   90.00
#
_symmetry.space_group_name_H-M   'P 1'
#
loop_
_entity.id
_entity.type
_entity.pdbx_description
1 polymer ?
#
loop_
_entity_poly.entity_id
_entity_poly.type
_entity_poly.pdbx_seq_one_letter_code
_entity_poly.pdbx_strand_id
1 'polypeptide(L)'
;MAARITDEEWDKLSPENFETHSLLRAVDAMDELRDDLNDGEDAAPPQLRTDLLKLHQLAMAVINEGSRSQVADLFELAGDLDEQVSYMMTKLEEIQDTLSRLTALYPDSLYYGGLDGAE
;
A
#
# COMPACT_ATOMS: atom_id res chain seq x y z
N MET A 1 -16.05 6.14 -31.77
CA MET A 1 -17.13 6.72 -30.94
C MET A 1 -16.66 6.66 -29.49
N ALA A 2 -16.79 7.73 -28.71
CA ALA A 2 -16.52 7.65 -27.28
C ALA A 2 -17.48 6.61 -26.68
N ALA A 3 -16.97 5.67 -25.89
CA ALA A 3 -17.81 4.75 -25.15
C ALA A 3 -18.75 5.59 -24.27
N ARG A 4 -20.06 5.39 -24.42
CA ARG A 4 -21.08 6.13 -23.68
C ARG A 4 -21.66 5.20 -22.64
N ILE A 5 -21.65 5.66 -21.39
CA ILE A 5 -22.31 4.99 -20.28
C ILE A 5 -23.81 5.30 -20.31
N THR A 6 -24.60 4.37 -19.79
CA THR A 6 -26.06 4.51 -19.68
C THR A 6 -26.44 5.45 -18.54
N ASP A 7 -27.66 6.00 -18.57
CA ASP A 7 -28.17 6.88 -17.50
C ASP A 7 -28.19 6.15 -16.13
N GLU A 8 -28.50 4.84 -16.12
CA GLU A 8 -28.47 4.03 -14.89
C GLU A 8 -27.04 3.89 -14.32
N GLU A 9 -26.03 3.72 -15.18
CA GLU A 9 -24.63 3.69 -14.75
C GLU A 9 -24.14 5.08 -14.31
N TRP A 10 -24.66 6.15 -14.92
CA TRP A 10 -24.39 7.52 -14.49
C TRP A 10 -24.94 7.80 -13.09
N ASP A 11 -26.17 7.35 -12.80
CA ASP A 11 -26.79 7.51 -11.48
C ASP A 11 -26.02 6.76 -10.37
N LYS A 12 -25.34 5.65 -10.72
CA LYS A 12 -24.45 4.94 -9.81
C LYS A 12 -23.21 5.77 -9.42
N LEU A 13 -22.75 6.69 -10.26
CA LEU A 13 -21.64 7.61 -9.98
C LEU A 13 -22.10 8.87 -9.22
N SER A 14 -22.97 8.68 -8.24
CA SER A 14 -23.50 9.74 -7.38
C SER A 14 -22.77 9.80 -6.03
N PRO A 15 -22.79 10.95 -5.34
CA PRO A 15 -22.21 11.09 -4.00
C PRO A 15 -22.79 10.13 -2.95
N GLU A 16 -23.98 9.57 -3.20
CA GLU A 16 -24.60 8.56 -2.33
C GLU A 16 -23.89 7.20 -2.39
N ASN A 17 -23.28 6.87 -3.53
CA ASN A 17 -22.56 5.62 -3.73
C ASN A 17 -21.04 5.76 -3.51
N PHE A 18 -20.48 6.95 -3.68
CA PHE A 18 -19.08 7.23 -3.40
C PHE A 18 -18.81 8.67 -2.96
N GLU A 19 -18.37 8.84 -1.71
CA GLU A 19 -17.90 10.13 -1.20
C GLU A 19 -16.46 10.39 -1.67
N THR A 20 -16.24 11.44 -2.46
CA THR A 20 -14.89 11.78 -2.98
C THR A 20 -13.89 12.13 -1.88
N HIS A 21 -14.35 12.52 -0.68
CA HIS A 21 -13.47 12.76 0.47
C HIS A 21 -12.78 11.48 0.96
N SER A 22 -13.31 10.30 0.63
CA SER A 22 -12.62 9.04 0.90
C SER A 22 -11.28 8.94 0.16
N LEU A 23 -11.17 9.50 -1.05
CA LEU A 23 -9.91 9.57 -1.79
C LEU A 23 -8.89 10.47 -1.09
N LEU A 24 -9.33 11.58 -0.48
CA LEU A 24 -8.44 12.44 0.30
C LEU A 24 -7.93 11.70 1.54
N ARG A 25 -8.78 10.92 2.22
CA ARG A 25 -8.32 10.07 3.35
C ARG A 25 -7.32 9.01 2.90
N ALA A 26 -7.47 8.45 1.69
CA ALA A 26 -6.48 7.54 1.13
C ALA A 26 -5.15 8.25 0.81
N VAL A 27 -5.19 9.53 0.41
CA VAL A 27 -3.97 10.35 0.29
C VAL A 27 -3.35 10.59 1.66
N ASP A 28 -4.13 10.93 2.69
CA ASP A 28 -3.62 11.11 4.05
C ASP A 28 -2.93 9.82 4.56
N ALA A 29 -3.51 8.64 4.31
CA ALA A 29 -2.90 7.36 4.65
C ALA A 29 -1.59 7.10 3.86
N MET A 30 -1.51 7.52 2.60
CA MET A 30 -0.26 7.47 1.83
C MET A 30 0.80 8.43 2.38
N ASP A 31 0.40 9.60 2.86
CA ASP A 31 1.32 10.56 3.47
C ASP A 31 1.88 10.04 4.79
N GLU A 32 1.10 9.29 5.57
CA GLU A 32 1.60 8.59 6.77
C GLU A 32 2.63 7.50 6.45
N LEU A 33 2.48 6.80 5.32
CA LEU A 33 3.47 5.81 4.85
C LEU A 33 4.78 6.44 4.35
N ARG A 34 4.77 7.74 4.07
CA ARG A 34 5.94 8.44 3.52
C ARG A 34 7.12 8.38 4.46
N ASP A 35 6.89 8.47 5.76
CA ASP A 35 7.97 8.46 6.75
C ASP A 35 8.73 7.12 6.76
N ASP A 36 8.05 6.02 6.42
CA ASP A 36 8.62 4.68 6.41
C ASP A 36 9.23 4.28 5.06
N LEU A 37 8.63 4.74 3.96
CA LEU A 37 8.94 4.30 2.59
C LEU A 37 9.77 5.29 1.78
N ASN A 38 9.85 6.56 2.19
CA ASN A 38 10.58 7.56 1.43
C ASN A 38 12.09 7.36 1.56
N ASP A 39 12.81 7.73 0.51
CA ASP A 39 14.26 7.86 0.59
C ASP A 39 14.61 8.94 1.62
N GLY A 40 15.66 8.67 2.39
CA GLY A 40 16.24 9.61 3.34
C GLY A 40 17.00 10.74 2.66
N GLU A 41 17.71 11.53 3.47
CA GLU A 41 18.60 12.59 2.96
C GLU A 41 19.61 12.03 1.95
N ASP A 42 19.99 12.85 0.96
CA ASP A 42 20.94 12.49 -0.10
C ASP A 42 20.57 11.23 -0.92
N ALA A 43 19.26 10.96 -1.07
CA ALA A 43 18.73 9.75 -1.73
C ALA A 43 19.20 8.45 -1.07
N ALA A 44 19.42 8.50 0.26
CA ALA A 44 19.64 7.30 1.05
C ALA A 44 18.40 6.39 0.94
N PRO A 45 18.59 5.06 0.84
CA PRO A 45 17.45 4.15 0.82
C PRO A 45 16.58 4.28 2.07
N PRO A 46 15.31 3.82 2.03
CA PRO A 46 14.40 3.90 3.16
C PRO A 46 14.98 3.22 4.40
N GLN A 47 14.70 3.80 5.58
CA GLN A 47 15.24 3.30 6.86
C GLN A 47 14.87 1.84 7.11
N LEU A 48 13.66 1.43 6.73
CA LEU A 48 13.19 0.04 6.76
C LEU A 48 14.17 -0.94 6.08
N ARG A 49 14.75 -0.56 4.92
CA ARG A 49 15.74 -1.39 4.22
C ARG A 49 17.01 -1.55 5.05
N THR A 50 17.47 -0.48 5.66
CA THR A 50 18.67 -0.48 6.51
C THR A 50 18.47 -1.37 7.73
N ASP A 51 17.30 -1.29 8.37
CA ASP A 51 16.98 -2.07 9.56
C ASP A 51 16.78 -3.55 9.24
N LEU A 52 16.17 -3.90 8.10
CA LEU A 52 16.12 -5.29 7.63
C LEU A 52 17.52 -5.88 7.37
N LEU A 53 18.44 -5.09 6.82
CA LEU A 53 19.83 -5.53 6.64
C LEU A 53 20.54 -5.72 7.98
N LYS A 54 20.31 -4.83 8.95
CA LYS A 54 20.82 -4.98 10.32
C LYS A 54 20.25 -6.22 11.00
N LEU A 55 18.94 -6.47 10.86
CA LEU A 55 18.29 -7.66 11.37
C LEU A 55 18.92 -8.93 10.78
N HIS A 56 19.18 -8.93 9.47
CA HIS A 56 19.89 -10.03 8.83
C HIS A 56 21.29 -10.26 9.42
N GLN A 57 22.06 -9.20 9.67
CA GLN A 57 23.38 -9.32 10.31
C GLN A 57 23.30 -9.91 11.73
N LEU A 58 22.32 -9.47 12.53
CA LEU A 58 22.08 -10.04 13.86
C LEU A 58 21.69 -11.51 13.76
N ALA A 59 20.84 -11.87 12.79
CA ALA A 59 20.43 -13.25 12.55
C ALA A 59 21.62 -14.13 12.14
N MET A 60 22.51 -13.64 11.27
CA MET A 60 23.75 -14.34 10.92
C MET A 60 24.60 -14.63 12.17
N ALA A 61 24.84 -13.61 13.00
CA ALA A 61 25.68 -13.77 14.18
C ALA A 61 25.04 -14.71 15.22
N VAL A 62 23.74 -14.60 15.47
CA VAL A 62 23.05 -15.41 16.49
C VAL A 62 22.82 -16.85 16.01
N ILE A 63 22.23 -17.01 14.82
CA ILE A 63 21.74 -18.30 14.32
C ILE A 63 22.88 -19.11 13.71
N ASN A 64 23.73 -18.49 12.90
CA ASN A 64 24.77 -19.21 12.16
C ASN A 64 26.09 -19.27 12.93
N GLU A 65 26.44 -18.22 13.67
CA GLU A 65 27.73 -18.13 14.38
C GLU A 65 27.60 -18.41 15.89
N GLY A 66 26.38 -18.49 16.42
CA GLY A 66 26.11 -18.85 17.82
C GLY A 66 26.39 -17.73 18.83
N SER A 67 26.40 -16.47 18.39
CA SER A 67 26.61 -15.27 19.24
C SER A 67 25.44 -15.04 20.19
N ARG A 68 25.52 -15.63 21.39
CA ARG A 68 24.46 -15.52 22.41
C ARG A 68 24.26 -14.09 22.93
N SER A 69 25.28 -13.25 22.86
CA SER A 69 25.21 -11.86 23.35
C SER A 69 24.29 -10.96 22.52
N GLN A 70 24.00 -11.33 21.27
CA GLN A 70 23.20 -10.53 20.34
C GLN A 70 21.75 -11.01 20.21
N VAL A 71 21.35 -12.02 21.00
CA VAL A 71 19.99 -12.59 20.94
C VAL A 71 18.95 -11.54 21.31
N ALA A 72 19.21 -10.71 22.32
CA ALA A 72 18.27 -9.67 22.74
C ALA A 72 18.03 -8.66 21.61
N ASP A 73 19.11 -8.06 21.09
CA ASP A 73 19.08 -7.09 20.00
C ASP A 73 18.38 -7.64 18.73
N LEU A 74 18.56 -8.94 18.43
CA LEU A 74 17.89 -9.61 17.30
C LEU A 74 16.37 -9.55 17.44
N PHE A 75 15.85 -9.96 18.61
CA PHE A 75 14.41 -10.06 18.83
C PHE A 75 13.76 -8.70 19.09
N GLU A 76 14.48 -7.76 19.71
CA GLU A 76 14.02 -6.37 19.86
C GLU A 76 13.81 -5.73 18.48
N LEU A 77 14.85 -5.75 17.63
CA LEU A 77 14.74 -5.18 16.27
C LEU A 77 13.69 -5.90 15.41
N ALA A 78 13.54 -7.21 15.56
CA ALA A 78 12.51 -7.96 14.86
C ALA A 78 11.09 -7.52 15.28
N GLY A 79 10.88 -7.28 16.57
CA GLY A 79 9.59 -6.81 17.11
C GLY A 79 9.25 -5.40 16.62
N ASP A 80 10.21 -4.48 16.69
CA ASP A 80 10.02 -3.10 16.21
C ASP A 80 9.67 -3.07 14.71
N LEU A 81 10.35 -3.89 13.90
CA LEU A 81 10.08 -4.01 12.47
C LEU A 81 8.71 -4.65 12.18
N ASP A 82 8.28 -5.64 12.97
CA ASP A 82 6.97 -6.27 12.81
C ASP A 82 5.83 -5.29 13.11
N GLU A 83 5.98 -4.46 14.16
CA GLU A 83 5.02 -3.40 14.49
C GLU A 83 4.96 -2.33 13.38
N GLN A 84 6.13 -1.87 12.90
CA GLN A 84 6.21 -0.90 11.81
C GLN A 84 5.55 -1.44 10.52
N VAL A 85 5.84 -2.68 10.14
CA VAL A 85 5.24 -3.31 8.95
C VAL A 85 3.74 -3.50 9.11
N SER A 86 3.28 -3.90 10.29
CA SER A 86 1.84 -4.06 10.58
C SER A 86 1.08 -2.72 10.47
N TYR A 87 1.69 -1.63 10.94
CA TYR A 87 1.15 -0.29 10.77
C TYR A 87 1.02 0.08 9.30
N MET A 88 2.09 -0.12 8.52
CA MET A 88 2.08 0.17 7.08
C MET A 88 1.02 -0.66 6.32
N MET A 89 0.88 -1.94 6.67
CA MET A 89 -0.16 -2.80 6.09
C MET A 89 -1.56 -2.25 6.34
N THR A 90 -1.83 -1.77 7.55
CA THR A 90 -3.13 -1.16 7.91
C THR A 90 -3.42 0.06 7.02
N LYS A 91 -2.43 0.92 6.79
CA LYS A 91 -2.58 2.09 5.90
C LYS A 91 -2.81 1.69 4.45
N LEU A 92 -2.06 0.70 3.96
CA LEU A 92 -2.26 0.15 2.61
C LEU A 92 -3.66 -0.47 2.43
N GLU A 93 -4.19 -1.12 3.46
CA GLU A 93 -5.57 -1.63 3.47
C GLU A 93 -6.60 -0.50 3.39
N GLU A 94 -6.45 0.59 4.15
CA GLU A 94 -7.33 1.77 4.06
C GLU A 94 -7.39 2.37 2.63
N ILE A 95 -6.24 2.43 1.97
CA ILE A 95 -6.12 2.88 0.58
C ILE A 95 -6.79 1.89 -0.37
N GLN A 96 -6.48 0.60 -0.23
CA GLN A 96 -7.04 -0.46 -1.07
C GLN A 96 -8.57 -0.50 -0.97
N ASP A 97 -9.12 -0.38 0.24
CA ASP A 97 -10.57 -0.36 0.48
C ASP A 97 -11.24 0.79 -0.27
N THR A 98 -10.64 1.98 -0.21
CA THR A 98 -11.14 3.17 -0.93
C THR A 98 -11.13 2.93 -2.43
N LEU A 99 -10.02 2.44 -2.97
CA LEU A 99 -9.89 2.15 -4.39
C LEU A 99 -10.85 1.04 -4.83
N SER A 100 -11.01 0.00 -4.04
CA SER A 100 -11.90 -1.14 -4.33
C SER A 100 -13.37 -0.71 -4.39
N ARG A 101 -13.78 0.20 -3.51
CA ARG A 101 -15.13 0.78 -3.57
C ARG A 101 -15.35 1.59 -4.85
N LEU A 102 -14.35 2.37 -5.27
CA LEU A 102 -14.45 3.15 -6.51
C LEU A 102 -14.46 2.25 -7.74
N THR A 103 -13.59 1.23 -7.80
CA THR A 103 -13.53 0.31 -8.94
C THR A 103 -14.76 -0.58 -9.03
N ALA A 104 -15.44 -0.87 -7.91
CA ALA A 104 -16.73 -1.57 -7.92
C ALA A 104 -17.85 -0.78 -8.61
N LEU A 105 -17.69 0.55 -8.80
CA LEU A 105 -18.63 1.40 -9.53
C LEU A 105 -18.30 1.50 -11.03
N TYR A 106 -17.36 0.68 -11.52
CA TYR A 106 -16.98 0.72 -12.92
C TYR A 106 -18.17 0.38 -13.84
N PRO A 107 -18.49 1.22 -14.84
CA PRO A 107 -19.62 0.97 -15.76
C PRO A 107 -19.38 -0.23 -16.68
N ASP A 108 -20.34 -1.16 -16.73
CA ASP A 108 -20.28 -2.38 -17.54
C ASP A 108 -20.27 -2.08 -19.05
N SER A 109 -20.91 -0.99 -19.48
CA SER A 109 -20.93 -0.54 -20.87
C SER A 109 -19.54 -0.20 -21.43
N LEU A 110 -18.57 0.12 -20.54
CA LEU A 110 -17.18 0.36 -20.91
C LEU A 110 -16.38 -0.94 -21.10
N TYR A 111 -16.82 -2.06 -20.52
CA TYR A 111 -16.15 -3.37 -20.66
C TYR A 111 -16.30 -3.95 -22.08
N TYR A 112 -17.42 -3.71 -22.76
CA TYR A 112 -17.71 -4.28 -24.08
C TYR A 112 -17.21 -3.43 -25.27
N GLY A 113 -16.77 -2.19 -25.05
CA GLY A 113 -16.28 -1.29 -26.10
C GLY A 113 -14.88 -1.61 -26.67
N GLY A 114 -14.19 -2.61 -26.14
CA GLY A 114 -12.81 -2.97 -26.50
C GLY A 114 -12.65 -4.03 -27.60
N LEU A 115 -13.72 -4.70 -28.03
CA LEU A 115 -13.65 -5.80 -29.00
C LEU A 115 -14.05 -5.43 -30.44
N ASP A 116 -14.56 -4.23 -30.68
CA ASP A 116 -15.05 -3.78 -32.01
C ASP A 116 -14.00 -2.99 -32.83
N GLY A 117 -12.71 -3.17 -32.53
CA GLY A 117 -11.60 -2.46 -33.20
C GLY A 117 -10.79 -3.28 -34.21
N ALA A 118 -11.23 -4.48 -34.58
CA ALA A 118 -10.51 -5.35 -35.50
C ALA A 118 -11.36 -5.70 -36.73
N GLU A 119 -11.52 -4.75 -37.65
CA GLU A 119 -11.72 -5.01 -39.08
C GLU A 119 -10.72 -4.20 -39.92
#